data_AF-A0A4R6TCL8-F1
#
_entry.id   AF-A0A4R6TCL8-F1
#
_cell.length_a   1.000
_cell.length_b   1.000
_cell.length_c   1.000
_cell.angle_alpha   90.00
_cell.angle_beta   90.00
_cell.angle_gamma   90.00
#
_symmetry.space_group_name_H-M   'P 1'
#
loop_
_entity.id
_entity.type
_entity.pdbx_description
1 polymer ?
#
loop_
_entity_poly.entity_id
_entity_poly.type
_entity_poly.pdbx_seq_one_letter_code
_entity_poly.pdbx_strand_id
1 'polypeptide(L)' 'MKKLKDLNGIKILSKNEQNEINGGGYTYCKGHNMCCTRFASGYEFCDYGYCQSNGNCIWA' A
#
# COMPACT_ATOMS: atom_id res chain seq x y z
N MET A 1 10.03 18.48 2.63
CA MET A 1 10.24 17.94 1.27
C MET A 1 11.40 18.58 0.48
N LYS A 2 11.95 19.74 0.85
CA LYS A 2 13.04 20.38 0.07
C LYS A 2 14.35 19.57 0.05
N LYS A 3 14.74 18.95 1.18
CA LYS A 3 16.04 18.28 1.35
C LYS A 3 16.23 16.93 0.62
N LEU A 4 15.15 16.27 0.19
CA LEU A 4 15.23 14.99 -0.53
C LEU A 4 15.46 15.17 -2.04
N LYS A 5 15.12 16.35 -2.59
CA LYS A 5 15.25 16.62 -4.03
C LYS A 5 16.70 16.84 -4.48
N ASP A 6 17.59 17.17 -3.53
CA ASP A 6 18.99 17.52 -3.79
C ASP A 6 19.95 16.32 -3.66
N LEU A 7 19.42 15.12 -3.42
CA LEU A 7 20.21 13.90 -3.36
C LEU A 7 20.46 13.37 -4.78
N ASN A 8 21.72 13.37 -5.19
CA ASN A 8 22.15 12.77 -6.47
C ASN A 8 21.71 11.30 -6.54
N GLY A 9 20.97 10.95 -7.60
CA GLY A 9 20.46 9.59 -7.83
C GLY A 9 18.99 9.36 -7.45
N ILE A 10 18.30 10.35 -6.86
CA ILE A 10 16.86 10.24 -6.59
C ILE A 10 16.05 10.75 -7.79
N LYS A 11 15.28 9.85 -8.40
CA LYS A 11 14.26 10.20 -9.41
C LYS A 11 12.92 10.40 -8.72
N ILE A 12 12.37 11.62 -8.80
CA ILE A 12 10.98 11.86 -8.42
C ILE A 12 10.10 11.31 -9.54
N LEU A 13 9.36 10.26 -9.24
CA LEU A 13 8.45 9.64 -10.19
C LEU A 13 7.18 10.48 -10.35
N SER A 14 6.76 10.66 -11.59
CA SER A 14 5.44 11.19 -11.93
C SER A 14 4.34 10.25 -11.41
N LYS A 15 3.10 10.74 -11.32
CA LYS A 15 1.95 9.89 -10.90
C LYS A 15 1.78 8.66 -11.80
N ASN A 16 2.07 8.79 -13.10
CA ASN A 16 1.97 7.69 -14.05
C ASN A 16 3.05 6.65 -13.79
N GLU A 17 4.29 7.07 -13.55
CA GLU A 17 5.39 6.17 -13.19
C GLU A 17 5.16 5.50 -11.82
N GLN A 18 4.52 6.20 -10.88
CA GLN A 18 4.11 5.60 -9.60
C GLN A 18 3.05 4.50 -9.79
N ASN A 19 2.14 4.65 -10.75
CA ASN A 19 1.15 3.62 -11.07
C ASN A 19 1.79 2.38 -11.71
N GLU A 20 2.93 2.53 -12.38
CA GLU A 20 3.71 1.40 -12.93
C GLU A 20 4.50 0.66 -11.85
N ILE A 21 4.69 1.26 -10.67
CA ILE A 21 5.25 0.54 -9.52
C ILE A 21 4.16 -0.40 -8.98
N ASN A 22 4.30 -1.69 -9.29
CA ASN A 22 3.47 -2.80 -8.81
C ASN A 22 3.46 -3.02 -7.27
N GLY A 23 3.93 -2.06 -6.48
CA GLY A 23 3.93 -2.09 -5.02
C GLY A 23 2.83 -1.24 -4.37
N GLY A 24 2.14 -0.39 -5.13
CA GLY A 24 1.04 0.42 -4.61
C GLY A 24 -0.18 -0.44 -4.29
N GLY A 25 -0.53 -0.54 -3.01
CA GLY A 25 -1.74 -1.23 -2.55
C GLY A 25 -2.34 -0.59 -1.32
N TYR A 26 -3.64 -0.78 -1.12
CA TYR A 26 -4.32 -0.36 0.11
C TYR A 26 -4.74 -1.59 0.90
N THR A 27 -4.47 -1.56 2.21
CA THR A 27 -4.82 -2.62 3.14
C THR A 27 -6.17 -2.31 3.79
N TYR A 28 -7.05 -3.29 3.83
CA TYR A 28 -8.39 -3.14 4.36
C TYR A 28 -8.89 -4.42 5.02
N CYS A 29 -9.96 -4.29 5.79
CA CYS A 29 -10.65 -5.39 6.42
C CYS A 29 -11.75 -5.96 5.52
N LYS A 30 -11.61 -7.21 5.10
CA LYS A 30 -12.59 -7.90 4.25
C LYS A 30 -13.57 -8.77 5.04
N GLY A 31 -13.27 -9.06 6.31
CA GLY A 31 -14.11 -9.86 7.19
C GLY A 31 -13.56 -9.88 8.62
N HIS A 32 -14.16 -10.69 9.49
CA HIS A 32 -13.66 -10.86 10.86
C HIS A 32 -12.30 -11.56 10.84
N ASN A 33 -11.29 -10.89 11.38
CA ASN A 33 -9.89 -11.31 11.41
C ASN A 33 -9.24 -11.60 10.04
N MET A 34 -9.65 -10.88 8.99
CA MET A 34 -9.08 -11.04 7.65
C MET A 34 -8.63 -9.70 7.08
N CYS A 35 -7.33 -9.60 6.93
CA CYS A 35 -6.60 -8.49 6.35
C CYS A 35 -6.38 -8.74 4.86
N CYS A 36 -6.70 -7.77 4.01
CA CYS A 36 -6.46 -7.88 2.58
C CYS A 36 -5.74 -6.64 2.06
N THR A 37 -4.73 -6.83 1.21
CA THR A 37 -4.13 -5.76 0.41
C THR A 37 -4.57 -5.91 -1.04
N ARG A 38 -5.20 -4.87 -1.56
CA ARG A 38 -5.50 -4.77 -3.00
C ARG A 38 -4.42 -3.95 -3.67
N PHE A 39 -3.72 -4.56 -4.62
CA PHE A 39 -2.68 -3.93 -5.41
C PHE A 39 -3.28 -3.20 -6.62
N ALA A 40 -2.57 -2.21 -7.15
CA ALA A 40 -2.97 -1.46 -8.34
C ALA A 40 -3.23 -2.35 -9.58
N SER A 41 -2.58 -3.50 -9.65
CA SER A 41 -2.78 -4.52 -10.69
C SER A 41 -4.12 -5.26 -10.60
N GLY A 42 -4.89 -5.05 -9.52
CA GLY A 42 -6.14 -5.77 -9.26
C GLY A 42 -5.94 -7.10 -8.53
N TYR A 43 -4.70 -7.55 -8.35
CA TYR A 43 -4.40 -8.68 -7.46
C TYR A 43 -4.77 -8.34 -6.01
N GLU A 44 -5.29 -9.33 -5.31
CA GLU A 44 -5.63 -9.21 -3.90
C GLU A 44 -4.94 -10.31 -3.12
N PHE A 45 -4.20 -9.92 -2.09
CA PHE A 45 -3.61 -10.82 -1.11
C PHE A 45 -4.38 -10.68 0.20
N CYS A 46 -4.88 -11.80 0.73
CA CYS A 46 -5.58 -11.83 2.01
C CYS A 46 -4.92 -12.83 2.95
N ASP A 47 -4.75 -12.45 4.20
CA ASP A 47 -4.23 -13.30 5.27
C ASP A 47 -4.89 -12.93 6.60
N TYR A 48 -4.59 -13.72 7.64
CA TYR A 48 -5.06 -13.49 8.98
C TYR A 48 -4.50 -12.18 9.56
N GLY A 49 -5.36 -11.42 10.24
CA GLY A 49 -4.95 -10.22 10.95
C GLY A 49 -6.11 -9.55 11.67
N TYR A 50 -5.82 -8.55 12.49
CA TYR A 50 -6.79 -7.91 13.37
C TYR A 50 -7.37 -6.64 12.76
N CYS A 51 -8.69 -6.58 12.71
CA CYS A 51 -9.43 -5.43 12.23
C CYS A 51 -9.71 -4.44 13.35
N GLN A 52 -9.17 -3.24 13.21
CA GLN A 52 -9.41 -2.13 14.11
C GLN A 52 -10.75 -1.43 13.80
N SER A 53 -11.33 -0.78 14.80
CA SER A 53 -12.64 -0.09 14.68
C SER A 53 -12.67 1.06 13.67
N ASN A 54 -11.51 1.55 13.23
CA ASN A 54 -11.34 2.57 12.19
C ASN A 54 -11.24 1.98 10.77
N GLY A 55 -11.44 0.66 10.61
CA GLY A 55 -11.33 -0.02 9.33
C GLY A 55 -9.89 -0.32 8.88
N ASN A 56 -8.88 0.07 9.66
CA ASN A 56 -7.51 -0.38 9.46
C ASN A 56 -7.35 -1.83 9.89
N CYS A 57 -6.41 -2.50 9.25
CA CYS A 57 -6.04 -3.86 9.55
C CYS A 57 -4.58 -3.89 10.06
N ILE A 58 -4.30 -4.78 11.01
CA ILE A 58 -2.95 -5.13 11.47
C ILE A 58 -2.73 -6.61 11.19
N TRP A 59 -1.72 -6.93 10.38
CA TRP A 59 -1.31 -8.31 10.12
C TRP A 59 -0.82 -8.98 11.41
N ALA A 60 -1.19 -10.24 11.60
CA ALA A 60 -0.86 -11.03 12.80
C ALA A 60 0.27 -12.04 12.54
#